data_AF-A0A6M2ABQ0-F1
#
_entry.id   AF-A0A6M2ABQ0-F1
#
_cell.length_a   1.000
_cell.length_b   1.000
_cell.length_c   1.000
_cell.angle_alpha   90.00
_cell.angle_beta   90.00
_cell.angle_gamma   90.00
#
_symmetry.space_group_name_H-M   'P 1'
#
loop_
_entity.id
_entity.type
_entity.pdbx_description
1 polymer ?
#
loop_
_entity_poly.entity_id
_entity_poly.type
_entity_poly.pdbx_seq_one_letter_code
_entity_poly.pdbx_strand_id
1 'polypeptide(L)' 'MSGEKISTTTESTESTESTERNTVNVITEKIIGSAIEVHRCLGPGLLESAYEACLIHELKN' A
#
# COMPACT_ATOMS: atom_id res chain seq x y z
N MET A 1 14.21 -5.54 -53.25
CA MET A 1 14.85 -6.37 -52.20
C MET A 1 15.34 -5.46 -51.08
N SER A 2 15.37 -5.98 -49.85
CA SER A 2 15.44 -5.30 -48.55
C SER A 2 14.07 -4.73 -48.15
N GLY A 3 13.20 -5.47 -47.46
CA GLY A 3 13.49 -6.45 -46.42
C GLY A 3 13.35 -5.76 -45.07
N GLU A 4 12.15 -5.88 -44.50
CA GLU A 4 11.79 -6.03 -43.09
C GLU A 4 12.89 -5.72 -42.06
N LYS A 5 12.60 -4.83 -41.10
CA LYS A 5 12.28 -5.24 -39.71
C LYS A 5 11.31 -4.25 -39.08
N ILE A 6 10.10 -4.73 -38.83
CA ILE A 6 9.22 -4.18 -37.79
C ILE A 6 9.99 -4.42 -36.49
N SER A 7 10.51 -3.35 -35.88
CA SER A 7 11.02 -3.43 -34.51
C SER A 7 9.81 -3.46 -33.59
N THR A 8 9.16 -4.62 -33.50
CA THR A 8 8.33 -4.95 -32.35
C THR A 8 9.25 -4.98 -31.14
N THR A 9 9.45 -3.82 -30.53
CA THR A 9 9.92 -3.72 -29.16
C THR A 9 8.80 -4.27 -28.28
N THR A 10 8.76 -5.60 -28.18
CA THR A 10 8.19 -6.28 -27.03
C THR A 10 9.17 -6.06 -25.90
N GLU A 11 9.11 -4.86 -25.30
CA GLU A 11 9.79 -4.54 -24.06
C GLU A 11 9.12 -5.34 -22.96
N SER A 12 9.72 -6.50 -22.70
CA SER A 12 9.88 -7.11 -21.39
C SER A 12 8.64 -7.10 -20.49
N THR A 13 7.76 -8.06 -20.72
CA THR A 13 6.95 -8.62 -19.63
C THR A 13 7.85 -9.47 -18.73
N GLU A 14 8.60 -8.84 -17.83
CA GLU A 14 9.26 -9.54 -16.72
C GLU A 14 9.38 -8.59 -15.52
N SER A 15 8.82 -9.00 -14.38
CA SER A 15 8.91 -8.37 -13.03
C SER A 15 7.72 -7.52 -12.53
N THR A 16 6.46 -7.91 -12.77
CA THR A 16 5.31 -7.31 -12.06
C THR A 16 5.15 -7.81 -10.60
N GLU A 17 5.75 -8.94 -10.22
CA GLU A 17 5.54 -9.57 -8.90
C GLU A 17 6.33 -8.94 -7.73
N SER A 18 7.42 -8.23 -8.01
CA SER A 18 8.24 -7.61 -6.96
C SER A 18 7.64 -6.29 -6.46
N THR A 19 6.96 -5.57 -7.35
CA THR A 19 6.36 -4.27 -7.05
C THR A 19 5.08 -4.44 -6.23
N GLU A 20 4.26 -5.45 -6.54
CA GLU A 20 3.00 -5.73 -5.83
C GLU A 20 3.24 -6.11 -4.35
N ARG A 21 4.21 -6.99 -4.08
CA ARG A 21 4.59 -7.34 -2.69
C ARG A 21 5.09 -6.13 -1.90
N ASN A 22 5.82 -5.24 -2.55
CA ASN A 22 6.29 -4.01 -1.90
C ASN A 22 5.13 -3.07 -1.57
N THR A 23 4.17 -2.91 -2.50
CA THR A 23 2.98 -2.08 -2.25
C THR A 23 2.11 -2.61 -1.10
N VAL A 24 1.94 -3.94 -0.98
CA VAL A 24 1.21 -4.52 0.15
C VAL A 24 1.91 -4.20 1.47
N ASN A 25 3.25 -4.35 1.53
CA ASN A 25 4.01 -4.02 2.73
C ASN A 25 3.87 -2.55 3.14
N VAL A 26 3.93 -1.62 2.17
CA VAL A 26 3.74 -0.18 2.44
C VAL A 26 2.34 0.12 2.97
N ILE A 27 1.31 -0.50 2.40
CA ILE A 27 -0.08 -0.34 2.87
C ILE A 27 -0.22 -0.90 4.29
N THR A 28 0.32 -2.09 4.55
CA THR A 28 0.28 -2.72 5.87
C THR A 28 1.03 -1.89 6.91
N GLU A 29 2.21 -1.36 6.58
CA GLU A 29 2.98 -0.49 7.45
C GLU A 29 2.19 0.77 7.83
N LYS A 30 1.52 1.41 6.86
CA LYS A 30 0.65 2.56 7.12
C LYS A 30 -0.49 2.21 8.09
N ILE A 31 -1.19 1.11 7.86
CA ILE A 31 -2.32 0.68 8.70
C ILE A 31 -1.86 0.37 10.13
N ILE A 32 -0.77 -0.38 10.28
CA ILE A 32 -0.23 -0.74 11.59
C ILE A 32 0.27 0.50 12.32
N GLY A 33 0.97 1.40 11.64
CA GLY A 33 1.45 2.67 12.19
C GLY A 33 0.30 3.52 12.73
N SER A 34 -0.74 3.73 11.92
CA SER A 34 -1.94 4.49 12.34
C SER A 34 -2.64 3.84 13.54
N ALA A 35 -2.77 2.51 13.56
CA ALA A 35 -3.37 1.79 14.69
C ALA A 35 -2.56 1.94 15.99
N ILE A 36 -1.23 1.91 15.89
CA ILE A 36 -0.33 2.11 17.03
C ILE A 36 -0.49 3.52 17.60
N GLU A 37 -0.55 4.55 16.76
CA GLU A 37 -0.72 5.94 17.21
C GLU A 37 -2.07 6.15 17.92
N VAL A 38 -3.17 5.63 17.35
CA VAL A 38 -4.50 5.65 17.99
C VAL A 38 -4.44 4.98 19.36
N HIS A 39 -3.84 3.79 19.45
CA HIS A 39 -3.76 3.05 20.71
C HIS A 39 -2.84 3.74 21.74
N ARG A 40 -1.74 4.36 21.31
CA ARG A 40 -0.82 5.13 22.18
C ARG A 40 -1.49 6.36 22.76
N CYS A 41 -2.28 7.08 21.98
CA CYS A 41 -2.94 8.32 22.41
C CYS A 41 -4.15 8.06 23.31
N LEU A 42 -4.94 7.03 23.02
CA LEU A 42 -6.24 6.82 23.69
C LEU A 42 -6.21 5.70 24.74
N GLY A 43 -5.29 4.75 24.64
CA GLY A 43 -5.16 3.63 25.56
C GLY A 43 -6.20 2.51 25.37
N PRO A 44 -6.08 1.44 26.17
CA PRO A 44 -6.99 0.30 26.12
C PRO A 44 -8.38 0.64 26.69
N GLY A 45 -9.44 0.04 26.12
CA GLY A 45 -10.82 0.23 26.59
C GLY A 45 -11.63 1.28 25.84
N LEU A 46 -11.13 1.76 24.70
CA LEU A 46 -11.87 2.65 23.80
C LEU A 46 -13.06 1.93 23.14
N LEU A 47 -14.18 2.64 22.98
CA LEU A 47 -15.31 2.16 22.19
C LEU A 47 -14.89 1.92 20.74
N GLU A 48 -15.37 0.84 20.13
CA GLU A 48 -15.04 0.47 18.75
C GLU A 48 -15.35 1.60 17.75
N SER A 49 -16.49 2.28 17.91
CA SER A 49 -16.88 3.41 17.05
C SER A 49 -15.94 4.61 17.16
N ALA A 50 -15.39 4.87 18.34
CA ALA A 50 -14.39 5.91 18.52
C ALA A 50 -13.04 5.49 17.94
N TYR A 51 -12.66 4.21 18.09
CA TYR A 51 -11.44 3.66 17.49
C TYR A 51 -11.46 3.77 15.96
N GLU A 52 -12.57 3.40 15.33
CA GLU A 52 -12.76 3.51 13.87
C GLU A 52 -12.61 4.96 13.40
N ALA A 53 -13.28 5.90 14.07
CA ALA A 53 -13.22 7.32 13.71
C ALA A 53 -11.78 7.87 13.82
N CYS A 54 -11.06 7.53 14.89
CA CYS A 54 -9.67 7.92 15.09
C CYS A 54 -8.74 7.27 14.06
N LEU A 55 -8.92 5.99 13.74
CA LEU A 55 -8.11 5.30 12.75
C LEU A 55 -8.32 5.87 11.33
N ILE A 56 -9.56 6.19 10.96
CA ILE A 56 -9.87 6.86 9.68
C ILE A 56 -9.20 8.23 9.62
N HIS A 57 -9.17 8.97 10.73
CA HIS A 57 -8.47 10.25 10.80
C HIS A 57 -6.97 10.07 10.57
N GLU A 58 -6.33 9.13 11.28
CA GLU A 58 -4.89 8.87 11.14
C GLU A 58 -4.50 8.37 9.75
N LEU A 59 -5.34 7.55 9.11
CA LEU A 59 -5.07 7.04 7.74
C LEU A 59 -5.17 8.11 6.66
N LYS A 60 -5.86 9.23 6.93
CA LYS A 60 -6.03 10.35 6.00
C LYS A 60 -4.85 11.34 6.02
N ASN A 61 -3.94 11.24 6.99
CA ASN A 61 -2.70 12.02 7.06
C ASN A 61 -1.63 11.49 6.09
#